data_AF-A0A211ZPX8-F1
#
_entry.id   AF-A0A211ZPX8-F1
#
_cell.length_a   1.000
_cell.length_b   1.000
_cell.length_c   1.000
_cell.angle_alpha   90.00
_cell.angle_beta   90.00
_cell.angle_gamma   90.00
#
_symmetry.space_group_name_H-M   'P 1'
#
loop_
_entity.id
_entity.type
_entity.pdbx_description
1 polymer ?
#
loop_
_entity_poly.entity_id
_entity_poly.type
_entity_poly.pdbx_seq_one_letter_code
_entity_poly.pdbx_strand_id
1 'polypeptide(L)'
;MAMIALALALAAGPAAAQALSQAEVLQLAKDACKARDFTMMFGYFAQNDGVRAALTAPEVQIRSLAKPSQVQRTVKGAEYRDFKIAMIDYGFFDAESADRFDAGQSEALESLKLDITEQPGGSYRVAYVKAEYGPPGEDEEIGELIRTYGQPGAYLFEPRDGCWQLTRDFR
;
A
#
# COMPACT_ATOMS: atom_id res chain seq x y z
N MET A 1 64.20 26.96 -6.78
CA MET A 1 63.39 26.09 -5.90
C MET A 1 62.06 26.77 -5.64
N ALA A 2 60.97 26.21 -6.17
CA ALA A 2 59.62 26.28 -5.62
C ALA A 2 58.72 25.37 -6.46
N MET A 3 58.45 24.18 -5.94
CA MET A 3 57.32 23.33 -6.36
C MET A 3 56.02 24.03 -5.96
N ILE A 4 54.99 24.00 -6.80
CA ILE A 4 53.61 24.09 -6.33
C ILE A 4 52.78 23.05 -7.07
N ALA A 5 52.00 22.36 -6.25
CA ALA A 5 51.42 21.06 -6.48
C ALA A 5 50.13 21.10 -7.31
N LEU A 6 49.93 19.96 -7.97
CA LEU A 6 48.72 19.49 -8.59
C LEU A 6 47.62 19.32 -7.52
N ALA A 7 46.43 19.86 -7.75
CA ALA A 7 45.22 19.46 -7.03
C ALA A 7 44.16 19.04 -8.06
N LEU A 8 44.03 17.73 -8.25
CA LEU A 8 42.86 17.13 -8.89
C LEU A 8 41.68 17.24 -7.92
N ALA A 9 40.69 18.06 -8.26
CA ALA A 9 39.39 18.01 -7.61
C ALA A 9 38.62 16.80 -8.14
N LEU A 10 38.52 15.74 -7.33
CA LEU A 10 37.54 14.67 -7.51
C LEU A 10 36.16 15.23 -7.14
N ALA A 11 35.36 15.55 -8.16
CA ALA A 11 33.94 15.83 -7.97
C ALA A 11 33.22 14.52 -7.61
N ALA A 12 32.91 14.34 -6.31
CA ALA A 12 31.95 13.33 -5.88
C ALA A 12 30.56 13.79 -6.32
N GLY A 13 30.03 13.19 -7.39
CA GLY A 13 28.64 13.37 -7.79
C GLY A 13 27.69 12.80 -6.72
N PRO A 14 26.45 13.31 -6.63
CA PRO A 14 25.48 12.78 -5.68
C PRO A 14 25.18 11.32 -6.02
N ALA A 15 25.34 10.43 -5.05
CA ALA A 15 24.93 9.05 -5.16
C ALA A 15 23.42 9.02 -5.43
N ALA A 16 23.01 8.65 -6.64
CA ALA A 16 21.62 8.32 -6.91
C ALA A 16 21.21 7.20 -5.94
N ALA A 17 20.23 7.46 -5.09
CA ALA A 17 19.63 6.43 -4.25
C ALA A 17 19.17 5.30 -5.18
N GLN A 18 19.77 4.12 -5.04
CA GLN A 18 19.38 2.96 -5.82
C GLN A 18 17.99 2.54 -5.36
N ALA A 19 17.02 2.52 -6.28
CA ALA A 19 15.71 1.97 -6.01
C ALA A 19 15.85 0.48 -5.68
N LEU A 20 15.15 0.01 -4.63
CA LEU A 20 15.13 -1.39 -4.25
C LEU A 20 14.54 -2.25 -5.36
N SER A 21 15.10 -3.45 -5.56
CA SER A 21 14.53 -4.45 -6.44
C SER A 21 13.22 -5.03 -5.88
N GLN A 22 12.39 -5.59 -6.75
CA GLN A 22 11.14 -6.25 -6.34
C GLN A 22 11.36 -7.36 -5.30
N ALA A 23 12.46 -8.12 -5.42
CA ALA A 23 12.80 -9.17 -4.47
C ALA A 23 13.14 -8.61 -3.08
N GLU A 24 13.84 -7.48 -3.03
CA GLU A 24 14.17 -6.80 -1.78
C GLU A 24 12.90 -6.23 -1.12
N VAL A 25 12.01 -5.61 -1.88
CA VAL A 25 10.73 -5.09 -1.36
C VAL A 25 9.85 -6.23 -0.83
N LEU A 26 9.77 -7.36 -1.53
CA LEU A 26 9.06 -8.55 -1.01
C LEU A 26 9.70 -9.10 0.26
N GLN A 27 11.02 -9.06 0.37
CA GLN A 27 11.70 -9.50 1.58
C GLN A 27 11.38 -8.58 2.77
N LEU A 28 11.36 -7.27 2.56
CA LEU A 28 10.93 -6.30 3.59
C LEU A 28 9.49 -6.54 4.04
N ALA A 29 8.56 -6.81 3.12
CA ALA A 29 7.19 -7.17 3.45
C ALA A 29 7.09 -8.45 4.31
N LYS A 30 7.90 -9.47 3.98
CA LYS A 30 7.98 -10.72 4.78
C LYS A 30 8.61 -10.48 6.15
N ASP A 31 9.57 -9.58 6.27
CA ASP A 31 10.18 -9.26 7.55
C ASP A 31 9.21 -8.47 8.46
N ALA A 32 8.38 -7.59 7.89
CA ALA A 32 7.26 -6.97 8.59
C ALA A 32 6.27 -8.03 9.13
N CYS A 33 5.96 -9.07 8.33
CA CYS A 33 5.18 -10.22 8.82
C CYS A 33 5.81 -10.90 10.04
N LYS A 34 7.12 -11.17 10.03
CA LYS A 34 7.83 -11.77 11.17
C LYS A 34 7.84 -10.87 12.41
N ALA A 35 7.96 -9.56 12.19
CA ALA A 35 7.90 -8.55 13.25
C ALA A 35 6.48 -8.31 13.78
N ARG A 36 5.48 -8.96 13.19
CA ARG A 36 4.05 -8.78 13.46
C ARG A 36 3.56 -7.35 13.17
N ASP A 37 4.19 -6.67 12.22
CA ASP A 37 3.83 -5.33 11.78
C ASP A 37 2.94 -5.40 10.53
N PHE A 38 1.63 -5.50 10.75
CA PHE A 38 0.66 -5.55 9.66
C PHE A 38 0.65 -4.25 8.85
N THR A 39 0.75 -3.09 9.49
CA THR A 39 0.67 -1.79 8.81
C THR A 39 1.82 -1.62 7.82
N MET A 40 3.05 -1.95 8.23
CA MET A 40 4.21 -1.91 7.35
C MET A 40 4.09 -2.92 6.20
N MET A 41 3.67 -4.15 6.50
CA MET A 41 3.43 -5.16 5.45
C MET A 41 2.37 -4.69 4.45
N PHE A 42 1.26 -4.15 4.95
CA PHE A 42 0.17 -3.64 4.12
C PHE A 42 0.61 -2.46 3.25
N GLY A 43 1.48 -1.60 3.76
CA GLY A 43 2.07 -0.52 2.97
C GLY A 43 2.83 -1.05 1.75
N TYR A 44 3.72 -2.03 1.94
CA TYR A 44 4.41 -2.69 0.82
C TYR A 44 3.43 -3.39 -0.13
N PHE A 45 2.37 -4.01 0.39
CA PHE A 45 1.32 -4.65 -0.41
C PHE A 45 0.57 -3.66 -1.30
N ALA A 46 0.23 -2.49 -0.76
CA ALA A 46 -0.52 -1.45 -1.45
C ALA A 46 0.34 -0.66 -2.45
N GLN A 47 1.65 -0.58 -2.22
CA GLN A 47 2.59 0.12 -3.10
C GLN A 47 3.12 -0.74 -4.25
N ASN A 48 3.25 -2.06 -4.07
CA ASN A 48 4.02 -2.90 -4.99
C ASN A 48 3.22 -4.10 -5.54
N ASP A 49 3.05 -4.16 -6.86
CA ASP A 49 2.32 -5.25 -7.54
C ASP A 49 2.95 -6.63 -7.34
N GLY A 50 4.28 -6.72 -7.24
CA GLY A 50 4.98 -7.97 -6.98
C GLY A 50 4.68 -8.50 -5.58
N VAL A 51 4.70 -7.63 -4.58
CA VAL A 51 4.29 -7.97 -3.21
C VAL A 51 2.83 -8.37 -3.17
N ARG A 52 1.97 -7.60 -3.84
CA ARG A 52 0.53 -7.88 -3.96
C ARG A 52 0.28 -9.27 -4.54
N ALA A 53 0.95 -9.60 -5.65
CA ALA A 53 0.84 -10.91 -6.28
C ALA A 53 1.34 -12.05 -5.37
N ALA A 54 2.44 -11.83 -4.64
CA ALA A 54 3.03 -12.83 -3.75
C ALA A 54 2.23 -13.06 -2.46
N LEU A 55 1.52 -12.03 -1.97
CA LEU A 55 0.75 -12.05 -0.73
C LEU A 55 -0.77 -12.05 -0.98
N THR A 56 -1.21 -12.33 -2.21
CA THR A 56 -2.61 -12.67 -2.47
C THR A 56 -2.77 -14.18 -2.34
N ALA A 57 -3.77 -14.62 -1.59
CA ALA A 57 -4.00 -16.05 -1.39
C ALA A 57 -4.37 -16.74 -2.72
N PRO A 58 -4.20 -18.08 -2.84
CA PRO A 58 -4.53 -18.81 -4.07
C PRO A 58 -5.94 -18.58 -4.60
N GLU A 59 -6.88 -18.26 -3.70
CA GLU A 59 -8.23 -17.82 -4.01
C GLU A 59 -8.61 -16.58 -3.18
N VAL A 60 -9.30 -15.64 -3.82
CA VAL A 60 -9.90 -14.47 -3.16
C VAL A 60 -11.42 -14.56 -3.29
N GLN A 61 -12.11 -14.47 -2.17
CA GLN A 61 -13.57 -14.42 -2.15
C GLN A 61 -14.05 -12.98 -2.26
N ILE A 62 -14.79 -12.70 -3.32
CA ILE A 62 -15.52 -11.44 -3.45
C ILE A 62 -16.86 -11.62 -2.73
N ARG A 63 -17.08 -10.79 -1.72
CA ARG A 63 -18.23 -10.89 -0.80
C ARG A 63 -18.99 -9.58 -0.80
N SER A 64 -20.27 -9.65 -0.47
CA SER A 64 -21.06 -8.44 -0.25
C SER A 64 -20.57 -7.73 1.01
N LEU A 65 -20.35 -6.41 0.91
CA LEU A 65 -20.06 -5.58 2.08
C LEU A 65 -21.27 -5.52 3.03
N ALA A 66 -22.48 -5.36 2.49
CA ALA A 66 -23.72 -5.30 3.27
C ALA A 66 -24.10 -6.65 3.91
N LYS A 67 -23.72 -7.77 3.28
CA LYS A 67 -23.94 -9.13 3.79
C LYS A 67 -22.64 -9.95 3.73
N PRO A 68 -21.70 -9.76 4.69
CA PRO A 68 -20.36 -10.35 4.63
C PRO A 68 -20.31 -11.89 4.48
N SER A 69 -21.35 -12.60 4.93
CA SER A 69 -21.48 -14.05 4.77
C SER A 69 -21.76 -14.48 3.33
N GLN A 70 -22.34 -13.60 2.50
CA GLN A 70 -22.69 -13.86 1.12
C GLN A 70 -21.45 -13.73 0.21
N VAL A 71 -20.98 -14.86 -0.30
CA VAL A 71 -19.98 -14.92 -1.39
C VAL A 71 -20.70 -14.60 -2.70
N GLN A 72 -20.23 -13.59 -3.41
CA GLN A 72 -20.71 -13.24 -4.75
C GLN A 72 -19.98 -14.08 -5.81
N ARG A 73 -18.66 -14.21 -5.67
CA ARG A 73 -17.81 -15.05 -6.52
C ARG A 73 -16.49 -15.35 -5.82
N THR A 74 -15.79 -16.37 -6.30
CA THR A 74 -14.40 -16.67 -5.95
C THR A 74 -13.56 -16.49 -7.20
N VAL A 75 -12.39 -15.86 -7.06
CA VAL A 75 -11.41 -15.72 -8.14
C VAL A 75 -10.10 -16.36 -7.72
N LYS A 76 -9.33 -16.85 -8.69
CA LYS A 76 -7.96 -17.26 -8.43
C LYS A 76 -7.13 -16.03 -8.09
N GLY A 77 -6.29 -16.12 -7.05
CA GLY A 77 -5.42 -15.03 -6.64
C GLY A 77 -4.50 -14.54 -7.75
N ALA A 78 -3.96 -15.48 -8.54
CA ALA A 78 -3.13 -15.16 -9.71
C ALA A 78 -3.86 -14.34 -10.78
N GLU A 79 -5.20 -14.36 -10.80
CA GLU A 79 -6.06 -13.61 -11.74
C GLU A 79 -6.71 -12.37 -11.07
N TYR A 80 -6.54 -12.17 -9.75
CA TYR A 80 -7.10 -11.04 -9.03
C TYR A 80 -6.35 -9.74 -9.39
N ARG A 81 -7.07 -8.75 -9.93
CA ARG A 81 -6.52 -7.44 -10.34
C ARG A 81 -7.28 -6.25 -9.76
N ASP A 82 -8.32 -6.51 -8.98
CA ASP A 82 -9.30 -5.50 -8.57
C ASP A 82 -8.93 -4.74 -7.28
N PHE A 83 -7.69 -4.84 -6.79
CA PHE A 83 -7.29 -4.12 -5.57
C PHE A 83 -7.35 -2.61 -5.78
N LYS A 84 -8.08 -1.91 -4.89
CA LYS A 84 -8.51 -0.51 -5.05
C LYS A 84 -7.72 0.52 -4.25
N ILE A 85 -6.68 0.10 -3.52
CA ILE A 85 -5.86 1.00 -2.71
C ILE A 85 -4.48 1.11 -3.34
N ALA A 86 -3.94 2.32 -3.40
CA ALA A 86 -2.55 2.61 -3.70
C ALA A 86 -1.93 3.33 -2.50
N MET A 87 -0.63 3.12 -2.28
CA MET A 87 0.15 3.90 -1.31
C MET A 87 1.18 4.75 -2.05
N ILE A 88 1.13 6.06 -1.85
CA ILE A 88 2.00 7.05 -2.49
C ILE A 88 2.51 7.98 -1.39
N ASP A 89 3.82 8.14 -1.25
CA ASP A 89 4.46 9.00 -0.24
C ASP A 89 3.82 8.88 1.16
N TYR A 90 3.65 7.64 1.61
CA TYR A 90 3.03 7.28 2.89
C TYR A 90 1.53 7.57 3.06
N GLY A 91 0.89 8.23 2.08
CA GLY A 91 -0.56 8.40 1.99
C GLY A 91 -1.26 7.25 1.26
N PHE A 92 -2.57 7.11 1.49
CA PHE A 92 -3.41 6.11 0.81
C PHE A 92 -4.40 6.78 -0.14
N PHE A 93 -4.42 6.27 -1.37
CA PHE A 93 -5.22 6.80 -2.47
C PHE A 93 -5.95 5.67 -3.18
N ASP A 94 -6.92 6.00 -4.04
CA ASP A 94 -7.52 4.98 -4.90
C ASP A 94 -6.51 4.44 -5.91
N ALA A 95 -6.75 3.24 -6.43
CA ALA A 95 -5.80 2.59 -7.34
C ALA A 95 -5.50 3.40 -8.60
N GLU A 96 -6.47 4.17 -9.11
CA GLU A 96 -6.30 5.02 -10.29
C GLU A 96 -5.35 6.20 -10.01
N SER A 97 -5.17 6.59 -8.75
CA SER A 97 -4.24 7.64 -8.35
C SER A 97 -2.77 7.22 -8.54
N ALA A 98 -2.45 5.92 -8.49
CA ALA A 98 -1.10 5.45 -8.80
C ALA A 98 -0.71 5.79 -10.26
N ASP A 99 -1.60 5.48 -11.21
CA ASP A 99 -1.38 5.79 -12.62
C ASP A 99 -1.26 7.30 -12.86
N ARG A 100 -2.06 8.11 -12.15
CA ARG A 100 -1.99 9.59 -12.22
C ARG A 100 -0.68 10.12 -11.68
N PHE A 101 -0.23 9.60 -10.54
CA PHE A 101 1.04 9.99 -9.94
C PHE A 101 2.22 9.68 -10.86
N ASP A 102 2.26 8.49 -11.45
CA ASP A 102 3.29 8.10 -12.43
C ASP A 102 3.27 8.98 -13.69
N ALA A 103 2.09 9.48 -14.06
CA ALA A 103 1.92 10.45 -15.15
C ALA A 103 2.22 11.91 -14.75
N GLY A 104 2.63 12.18 -13.50
CA GLY A 104 2.95 13.51 -12.98
C GLY A 104 1.75 14.39 -12.66
N GLN A 105 0.56 13.80 -12.43
CA GLN A 105 -0.70 14.48 -12.14
C GLN A 105 -1.06 14.41 -10.64
N SER A 106 -0.10 14.80 -9.79
CA SER A 106 -0.21 14.66 -8.33
C SER A 106 -1.30 15.55 -7.70
N GLU A 107 -1.82 16.54 -8.42
CA GLU A 107 -2.95 17.36 -8.02
C GLU A 107 -4.32 16.66 -8.16
N ALA A 108 -4.37 15.54 -8.89
CA ALA A 108 -5.59 14.83 -9.23
C ALA A 108 -5.72 13.48 -8.49
N LEU A 109 -5.04 13.31 -7.36
CA LEU A 109 -5.10 12.10 -6.54
C LEU A 109 -6.35 12.09 -5.66
N GLU A 110 -6.93 10.91 -5.49
CA GLU A 110 -8.16 10.70 -4.74
C GLU A 110 -7.84 9.98 -3.42
N SER A 111 -7.77 10.74 -2.32
CA SER A 111 -7.43 10.20 -1.00
C SER A 111 -8.45 9.20 -0.50
N LEU A 112 -7.96 8.20 0.23
CA LEU A 112 -8.79 7.23 0.95
C LEU A 112 -8.65 7.39 2.46
N LYS A 113 -9.77 7.35 3.16
CA LYS A 113 -9.79 7.07 4.58
C LYS A 113 -9.71 5.57 4.77
N LEU A 114 -8.69 5.11 5.49
CA LEU A 114 -8.57 3.72 5.91
C LEU A 114 -8.97 3.54 7.38
N ASP A 115 -9.48 2.36 7.69
CA ASP A 115 -9.61 1.85 9.05
C ASP A 115 -9.06 0.42 9.08
N ILE A 116 -7.99 0.23 9.84
CA ILE A 116 -7.27 -1.04 9.96
C ILE A 116 -7.56 -1.60 11.34
N THR A 117 -8.27 -2.73 11.38
CA THR A 117 -8.69 -3.37 12.62
C THR A 117 -8.20 -4.80 12.68
N GLU A 118 -7.44 -5.15 13.73
CA GLU A 118 -7.13 -6.54 14.04
C GLU A 118 -8.42 -7.31 14.39
N GLN A 119 -8.50 -8.52 13.88
CA GLN A 119 -9.62 -9.44 14.05
C GLN A 119 -9.18 -10.65 14.89
N PRO A 120 -10.13 -11.37 15.52
CA PRO A 120 -9.83 -12.63 16.18
C PRO A 120 -9.05 -13.59 15.28
N GLY A 121 -8.09 -14.31 15.87
CA GLY A 121 -7.21 -15.21 15.12
C GLY A 121 -6.07 -14.51 14.37
N GLY A 122 -5.80 -13.24 14.67
CA GLY A 122 -4.67 -12.50 14.12
C GLY A 122 -4.85 -12.10 12.66
N SER A 123 -6.09 -12.05 12.17
CA SER A 123 -6.42 -11.51 10.84
C SER A 123 -6.56 -9.99 10.93
N TYR A 124 -6.52 -9.30 9.79
CA TYR A 124 -6.71 -7.85 9.75
C TYR A 124 -7.76 -7.49 8.70
N ARG A 125 -8.69 -6.61 9.10
CA ARG A 125 -9.64 -5.99 8.19
C ARG A 125 -9.14 -4.60 7.85
N VAL A 126 -9.09 -4.29 6.55
CA VAL A 126 -8.77 -2.95 6.04
C VAL A 126 -10.01 -2.41 5.37
N ALA A 127 -10.77 -1.57 6.05
CA ALA A 127 -11.89 -0.85 5.44
C ALA A 127 -11.37 0.43 4.78
N TYR A 128 -11.97 0.82 3.66
CA TYR A 128 -11.59 2.01 2.92
C TYR A 128 -12.80 2.69 2.31
N VAL A 129 -12.72 4.01 2.17
CA VAL A 129 -13.70 4.85 1.47
C VAL A 129 -13.00 6.10 0.96
N LYS A 130 -13.45 6.68 -0.15
CA LYS A 130 -12.89 7.95 -0.63
C LYS A 130 -13.14 9.05 0.41
N ALA A 131 -12.18 9.94 0.53
CA ALA A 131 -12.17 10.97 1.55
C ALA A 131 -11.66 12.30 0.99
N GLU A 132 -12.24 13.38 1.51
CA GLU A 132 -11.74 14.73 1.33
C GLU A 132 -11.16 15.18 2.67
N TYR A 133 -9.91 15.62 2.63
CA TYR A 133 -9.18 16.15 3.78
C TYR A 133 -8.99 17.66 3.61
N GLY A 134 -8.95 18.37 4.73
CA GLY A 134 -8.58 19.77 4.78
C GLY A 134 -7.09 19.97 4.47
N PRO A 135 -6.62 21.23 4.52
CA PRO A 135 -5.19 21.49 4.42
C PRO A 135 -4.45 20.76 5.55
N PRO A 136 -3.23 20.26 5.30
CA PRO A 136 -2.40 19.68 6.34
C PRO A 136 -2.13 20.70 7.45
N GLY A 137 -2.18 20.23 8.69
CA GLY A 137 -1.90 21.03 9.88
C GLY A 137 -0.51 20.77 10.43
N GLU A 138 -0.13 21.48 11.50
CA GLU A 138 1.15 21.26 12.19
C GLU A 138 1.26 19.84 12.78
N ASP A 139 0.12 19.29 13.24
CA ASP A 139 0.04 17.98 13.89
C ASP A 139 -0.59 16.89 13.00
N GLU A 140 -1.10 17.25 11.81
CA GLU A 140 -1.84 16.34 10.92
C GLU A 140 -1.31 16.44 9.49
N GLU A 141 -0.40 15.53 9.13
CA GLU A 141 0.31 15.50 7.85
C GLU A 141 -0.62 15.42 6.62
N ILE A 142 -1.81 14.83 6.78
CA ILE A 142 -2.82 14.72 5.72
C ILE A 142 -3.96 15.75 5.85
N GLY A 143 -4.05 16.45 6.98
CA GLY A 143 -5.15 17.37 7.33
C GLY A 143 -6.39 16.69 7.94
N GLU A 144 -7.31 17.51 8.43
CA GLU A 144 -8.55 17.03 9.08
C GLU A 144 -9.50 16.38 8.06
N LEU A 145 -10.16 15.28 8.43
CA LEU A 145 -11.18 14.65 7.59
C LEU A 145 -12.40 15.57 7.46
N ILE A 146 -12.66 16.11 6.27
CA ILE A 146 -13.84 16.92 5.98
C ILE A 146 -15.06 16.02 5.74
N ARG A 147 -14.93 15.05 4.83
CA ARG A 147 -16.01 14.12 4.50
C ARG A 147 -15.51 12.85 3.82
N THR A 148 -16.39 11.85 3.77
CA THR A 148 -16.21 10.64 2.96
C THR A 148 -17.27 10.58 1.87
N TYR A 149 -16.97 9.91 0.77
CA TYR A 149 -17.87 9.78 -0.37
C TYR A 149 -17.58 8.52 -1.19
N GLY A 150 -18.46 8.22 -2.15
CA GLY A 150 -18.35 7.02 -2.97
C GLY A 150 -18.77 5.74 -2.24
N GLN A 151 -18.51 4.59 -2.87
CA GLN A 151 -18.82 3.29 -2.28
C GLN A 151 -17.67 2.86 -1.36
N PRO A 152 -17.94 2.51 -0.09
CA PRO A 152 -16.93 1.92 0.77
C PRO A 152 -16.61 0.49 0.31
N GLY A 153 -15.43 0.02 0.69
CA GLY A 153 -15.02 -1.38 0.53
C GLY A 153 -14.23 -1.85 1.72
N ALA A 154 -13.90 -3.15 1.73
CA ALA A 154 -12.95 -3.66 2.71
C ALA A 154 -12.18 -4.86 2.19
N TYR A 155 -11.01 -5.11 2.76
CA TYR A 155 -10.24 -6.34 2.57
C TYR A 155 -10.13 -7.11 3.87
N LEU A 156 -10.03 -8.43 3.79
CA LEU A 156 -9.58 -9.27 4.89
C LEU A 156 -8.27 -9.93 4.50
N PHE A 157 -7.30 -9.77 5.38
CA PHE A 157 -6.02 -10.44 5.35
C PHE A 157 -5.97 -11.48 6.47
N GLU A 158 -5.73 -12.74 6.12
CA GLU A 158 -5.65 -13.84 7.07
C GLU A 158 -4.20 -14.35 7.15
N PRO A 159 -3.72 -14.79 8.34
CA PRO A 159 -2.40 -15.38 8.48
C PRO A 159 -2.34 -16.72 7.74
N ARG A 160 -1.40 -16.85 6.79
CA ARG A 160 -1.13 -18.02 5.95
C ARG A 160 0.36 -18.10 5.64
N ASP A 161 0.95 -19.28 5.77
CA ASP A 161 2.36 -19.55 5.44
C ASP A 161 3.35 -18.56 6.12
N GLY A 162 3.04 -18.17 7.37
CA GLY A 162 3.88 -17.28 8.16
C GLY A 162 3.77 -15.79 7.81
N CYS A 163 2.79 -15.39 7.00
CA CYS A 163 2.54 -13.98 6.67
C CYS A 163 1.03 -13.72 6.50
N TRP A 164 0.62 -12.47 6.33
CA TRP A 164 -0.77 -12.14 6.01
C TRP A 164 -0.98 -12.21 4.51
N GLN A 165 -2.06 -12.87 4.08
CA GLN A 165 -2.45 -12.92 2.69
C GLN A 165 -3.85 -12.36 2.49
N LEU A 166 -4.07 -11.64 1.38
CA LEU A 166 -5.40 -11.19 0.99
C LEU A 166 -6.28 -12.38 0.63
N THR A 167 -7.38 -12.59 1.36
CA THR A 167 -8.30 -13.72 1.12
C THR A 167 -9.72 -13.29 0.80
N ARG A 168 -10.11 -12.08 1.18
CA ARG A 168 -11.47 -11.58 0.92
C ARG A 168 -11.44 -10.11 0.53
N ASP A 169 -12.34 -9.78 -0.37
CA ASP A 169 -12.64 -8.44 -0.83
C ASP A 169 -14.15 -8.22 -0.70
N PHE A 170 -14.54 -7.18 0.04
CA PHE A 170 -15.91 -6.82 0.35
C PHE A 170 -16.31 -5.57 -0.44
N ARG A 171 -17.37 -5.70 -1.24
CA ARG A 171 -17.90 -4.66 -2.13
C ARG A 171 -19.42 -4.57 -2.09
#